data_AF-A0A919SSC0-F1
#
_entry.id   AF-A0A919SSC0-F1
#
_cell.length_a   1.000
_cell.length_b   1.000
_cell.length_c   1.000
_cell.angle_alpha   90.00
_cell.angle_beta   90.00
_cell.angle_gamma   90.00
#
_symmetry.space_group_name_H-M   'P 1'
#
loop_
_entity.id
_entity.type
_entity.pdbx_description
1 polymer ?
#
loop_
_entity_poly.entity_id
_entity_poly.type
_entity_poly.pdbx_seq_one_letter_code
_entity_poly.pdbx_strand_id
1 'polypeptide(L)'
;MFRLGPVLRARKAQEDAARGAVIQSRQEIRDAQALVKRRQLDLAGADAPSEGTARAMVASMVARQSLAATLSGAHKLVDEAEERTREKVAELADAAKRRRAVEMMAERHAETIKHLDLATEQNNLDEIAVTSKARNAARGVDTAEERGSVLRTGAGSVANRRSAAEREDEARETANSVAAQRPMIDLADARQSIDAARDRLAVVAKRPADRAELEDEDADDGSRE
;
A
#
# COMPACT_ATOMS: atom_id res chain seq x y z
N MET A 1 -22.67 -17.02 6.88
CA MET A 1 -21.29 -17.32 7.33
C MET A 1 -20.44 -17.69 6.12
N PHE A 2 -19.30 -17.02 5.88
CA PHE A 2 -18.45 -17.26 4.71
C PHE A 2 -17.60 -18.53 4.87
N ARG A 3 -17.80 -19.51 3.99
CA ARG A 3 -17.16 -20.84 4.07
C ARG A 3 -15.63 -20.79 4.00
N LEU A 4 -15.05 -19.77 3.36
CA LEU A 4 -13.59 -19.61 3.24
C LEU A 4 -12.99 -18.71 4.33
N GLY A 5 -13.72 -18.38 5.40
CA GLY A 5 -13.20 -17.62 6.54
C GLY A 5 -11.90 -18.20 7.14
N PRO A 6 -11.80 -19.52 7.39
CA PRO A 6 -10.56 -20.14 7.84
C PRO A 6 -9.40 -20.00 6.83
N VAL A 7 -9.70 -20.07 5.52
CA VAL A 7 -8.69 -19.93 4.45
C VAL A 7 -8.12 -18.52 4.44
N LEU A 8 -8.96 -17.49 4.62
CA LEU A 8 -8.50 -16.10 4.70
C LEU A 8 -7.53 -15.87 5.86
N ARG A 9 -7.81 -16.45 7.04
CA ARG A 9 -6.89 -16.41 8.18
C ARG A 9 -5.58 -17.13 7.90
N ALA A 10 -5.64 -18.30 7.28
CA ALA A 10 -4.44 -19.05 6.89
C ALA A 10 -3.59 -18.27 5.87
N ARG A 11 -4.22 -17.61 4.89
CA ARG A 11 -3.50 -16.78 3.90
C ARG A 11 -2.86 -15.54 4.54
N LYS A 12 -3.54 -14.90 5.49
CA LYS A 12 -2.96 -13.81 6.27
C LYS A 12 -1.74 -14.28 7.06
N ALA A 13 -1.84 -15.42 7.75
CA ALA A 13 -0.70 -15.99 8.47
C ALA A 13 0.48 -16.33 7.55
N GLN A 14 0.22 -16.80 6.32
CA GLN A 14 1.26 -17.04 5.32
C GLN A 14 1.94 -15.74 4.85
N GLU A 15 1.18 -14.67 4.63
CA GLU A 15 1.73 -13.36 4.31
C GLU A 15 2.58 -12.81 5.47
N ASP A 16 2.09 -12.93 6.70
CA ASP A 16 2.82 -12.48 7.90
C ASP A 16 4.13 -13.26 8.07
N ALA A 17 4.12 -14.58 7.83
CA ALA A 17 5.33 -15.39 7.83
C ALA A 17 6.32 -14.98 6.72
N ALA A 18 5.83 -14.75 5.49
CA ALA A 18 6.66 -14.27 4.38
C ALA A 18 7.26 -12.88 4.67
N ARG A 19 6.48 -12.00 5.32
CA ARG A 19 6.97 -10.68 5.77
C ARG A 19 8.08 -10.85 6.81
N GLY A 20 7.91 -11.76 7.77
CA GLY A 20 8.95 -12.11 8.74
C GLY A 20 10.25 -12.57 8.06
N ALA A 21 10.15 -13.44 7.06
CA ALA A 21 11.30 -13.93 6.30
C ALA A 21 12.05 -12.79 5.56
N VAL A 22 11.34 -11.82 4.98
CA VAL A 22 11.97 -10.64 4.34
C VAL A 22 12.68 -9.75 5.36
N ILE A 23 12.14 -9.60 6.56
CA ILE A 23 12.80 -8.82 7.63
C ILE A 23 14.09 -9.52 8.06
N GLN A 24 14.04 -10.84 8.25
CA GLN A 24 15.21 -11.65 8.59
C GLN A 24 16.28 -11.55 7.49
N SER A 25 15.91 -11.74 6.22
CA SER A 25 16.89 -11.70 5.12
C SER A 25 17.55 -10.33 4.97
N ARG A 26 16.82 -9.24 5.25
CA ARG A 26 17.40 -7.89 5.31
C ARG A 26 18.37 -7.72 6.46
N GLN A 27 18.15 -8.39 7.59
CA GLN A 27 19.13 -8.40 8.68
C GLN A 27 20.39 -9.16 8.26
N GLU A 28 20.26 -10.29 7.59
CA GLU A 28 21.40 -11.07 7.06
C GLU A 28 22.26 -10.24 6.10
N ILE A 29 21.64 -9.41 5.24
CA ILE A 29 22.39 -8.45 4.39
C ILE A 29 23.22 -7.48 5.24
N ARG A 30 22.64 -6.90 6.30
CA ARG A 30 23.38 -5.97 7.17
C ARG A 30 24.53 -6.66 7.89
N ASP A 31 24.32 -7.89 8.34
CA ASP A 31 25.36 -8.67 9.01
C ASP A 31 26.51 -9.01 8.04
N ALA A 32 26.19 -9.36 6.78
CA ALA A 32 27.18 -9.58 5.72
C ALA A 32 27.93 -8.28 5.36
N GLN A 33 27.24 -7.14 5.28
CA GLN A 33 27.87 -5.84 5.05
C GLN A 33 28.78 -5.42 6.21
N ALA A 34 28.38 -5.71 7.46
CA ALA A 34 29.22 -5.48 8.62
C ALA A 34 30.49 -6.35 8.59
N LEU A 35 30.37 -7.59 8.11
CA LEU A 35 31.53 -8.47 7.89
C LEU A 35 32.47 -7.90 6.82
N VAL A 36 31.95 -7.43 5.68
CA VAL A 36 32.75 -6.75 4.65
C VAL A 36 33.50 -5.57 5.23
N LYS A 37 32.81 -4.69 5.98
CA LYS A 37 33.42 -3.52 6.62
C LYS A 37 34.55 -3.93 7.58
N ARG A 38 34.35 -4.97 8.39
CA ARG A 38 35.39 -5.51 9.28
C ARG A 38 36.60 -6.00 8.49
N ARG A 39 36.40 -6.79 7.42
CA ARG A 39 37.49 -7.29 6.59
C ARG A 39 38.23 -6.19 5.84
N GLN A 40 37.53 -5.14 5.44
CA GLN A 40 38.13 -3.97 4.82
C GLN A 40 39.04 -3.22 5.81
N LEU A 41 38.61 -3.07 7.07
CA LEU A 41 39.45 -2.50 8.13
C LEU A 41 40.66 -3.40 8.45
N ASP A 42 40.47 -4.72 8.53
CA ASP A 42 41.58 -5.68 8.72
C ASP A 42 42.63 -5.54 7.60
N LEU A 43 42.20 -5.39 6.34
CA LEU A 43 43.09 -5.22 5.19
C LEU A 43 43.78 -3.85 5.16
N ALA A 44 43.06 -2.79 5.55
CA ALA A 44 43.61 -1.44 5.63
C ALA A 44 44.66 -1.29 6.73
N GLY A 45 44.43 -1.92 7.90
CA GLY A 45 45.36 -1.90 9.03
C GLY A 45 46.55 -2.85 8.89
N ALA A 46 46.51 -3.80 7.96
CA ALA A 46 47.63 -4.70 7.68
C ALA A 46 48.72 -3.96 6.90
N ASP A 47 49.47 -3.06 7.52
CA ASP A 47 50.50 -2.26 6.85
C ASP A 47 51.66 -3.09 6.28
N ALA A 48 52.32 -2.55 5.25
CA ALA A 48 53.46 -3.21 4.63
C ALA A 48 54.68 -2.92 5.51
N PRO A 49 55.51 -3.92 5.83
CA PRO A 49 56.71 -3.67 6.62
C PRO A 49 57.60 -2.67 5.87
N SER A 50 57.84 -1.50 6.47
CA SER A 50 58.69 -0.44 5.91
C SER A 50 60.17 -0.82 5.94
N GLU A 51 60.55 -1.69 6.88
CA GLU A 51 61.89 -2.22 7.05
C GLU A 51 61.80 -3.70 7.44
N GLY A 52 62.53 -4.57 6.74
CA GLY A 52 62.47 -6.00 7.02
C GLY A 52 63.30 -6.84 6.06
N THR A 53 63.64 -8.06 6.50
CA THR A 53 64.29 -9.05 5.63
C THR A 53 63.37 -9.45 4.47
N ALA A 54 63.91 -9.87 3.33
CA ALA A 54 63.12 -10.29 2.16
C ALA A 54 62.04 -11.33 2.49
N ARG A 55 62.30 -12.22 3.48
CA ARG A 55 61.33 -13.19 3.98
C ARG A 55 60.13 -12.52 4.67
N ALA A 56 60.34 -11.45 5.43
CA ALA A 56 59.27 -10.70 6.09
C ALA A 56 58.38 -9.99 5.06
N MET A 57 58.97 -9.44 3.98
CA MET A 57 58.20 -8.84 2.89
C MET A 57 57.30 -9.86 2.20
N VAL A 58 57.83 -11.04 1.82
CA VAL A 58 57.03 -12.11 1.20
C VAL A 58 55.91 -12.58 2.13
N ALA A 59 56.19 -12.77 3.42
CA ALA A 59 55.18 -13.14 4.40
C ALA A 59 54.05 -12.10 4.48
N SER A 60 54.39 -10.80 4.50
CA SER A 60 53.39 -9.72 4.51
C SER A 60 52.54 -9.68 3.23
N MET A 61 53.14 -9.97 2.06
CA MET A 61 52.44 -10.02 0.79
C MET A 61 51.44 -11.17 0.76
N VAL A 62 51.84 -12.36 1.21
CA VAL A 62 50.95 -13.53 1.32
C VAL A 62 49.83 -13.28 2.32
N ALA A 63 50.12 -12.64 3.46
CA ALA A 63 49.10 -12.26 4.44
C ALA A 63 48.06 -11.29 3.84
N ARG A 64 48.49 -10.24 3.14
CA ARG A 64 47.60 -9.31 2.44
C ARG A 64 46.78 -10.01 1.35
N GLN A 65 47.39 -10.91 0.57
CA GLN A 65 46.68 -11.67 -0.46
C GLN A 65 45.59 -12.56 0.17
N SER A 66 45.88 -13.19 1.31
CA SER A 66 44.90 -13.97 2.07
C SER A 66 43.74 -13.08 2.56
N LEU A 67 44.05 -11.91 3.15
CA LEU A 67 43.02 -10.95 3.58
C LEU A 67 42.16 -10.46 2.40
N ALA A 68 42.77 -10.12 1.26
CA ALA A 68 42.06 -9.73 0.04
C ALA A 68 41.13 -10.85 -0.49
N ALA A 69 41.57 -12.11 -0.41
CA ALA A 69 40.74 -13.26 -0.75
C ALA A 69 39.54 -13.38 0.21
N THR A 70 39.75 -13.22 1.53
CA THR A 70 38.65 -13.25 2.50
C THR A 70 37.66 -12.09 2.32
N LEU A 71 38.15 -10.89 1.97
CA LEU A 71 37.30 -9.73 1.65
C LEU A 71 36.46 -10.00 0.40
N SER A 72 37.07 -10.56 -0.65
CA SER A 72 36.35 -10.97 -1.86
C SER A 72 35.28 -12.02 -1.56
N GLY A 73 35.56 -12.96 -0.67
CA GLY A 73 34.57 -13.91 -0.16
C GLY A 73 33.41 -13.24 0.59
N ALA A 74 33.71 -12.24 1.43
CA ALA A 74 32.69 -11.49 2.15
C ALA A 74 31.78 -10.69 1.20
N HIS A 75 32.30 -10.13 0.11
CA HIS A 75 31.48 -9.49 -0.92
C HIS A 75 30.51 -10.47 -1.58
N LYS A 76 30.98 -11.67 -1.95
CA LYS A 76 30.09 -12.71 -2.50
C LYS A 76 28.97 -13.09 -1.55
N LEU A 77 29.22 -13.12 -0.24
CA LEU A 77 28.17 -13.38 0.76
C LEU A 77 27.10 -12.28 0.79
N VAL A 78 27.47 -11.01 0.56
CA VAL A 78 26.50 -9.92 0.42
C VAL A 78 25.65 -10.14 -0.83
N ASP A 79 26.28 -10.41 -1.98
CA ASP A 79 25.58 -10.64 -3.25
C ASP A 79 24.57 -11.81 -3.13
N GLU A 80 24.99 -12.92 -2.52
CA GLU A 80 24.12 -14.07 -2.26
C GLU A 80 22.96 -13.73 -1.30
N ALA A 81 23.21 -12.93 -0.25
CA ALA A 81 22.16 -12.51 0.69
C ALA A 81 21.15 -11.56 0.01
N GLU A 82 21.61 -10.71 -0.90
CA GLU A 82 20.76 -9.85 -1.73
C GLU A 82 19.92 -10.66 -2.72
N GLU A 83 20.49 -11.70 -3.35
CA GLU A 83 19.75 -12.64 -4.20
C GLU A 83 18.64 -13.35 -3.44
N ARG A 84 18.95 -13.96 -2.29
CA ARG A 84 17.95 -14.60 -1.43
C ARG A 84 16.87 -13.61 -1.01
N THR A 85 17.23 -12.37 -0.69
CA THR A 85 16.26 -11.33 -0.32
C THR A 85 15.33 -10.96 -1.48
N ARG A 86 15.84 -10.90 -2.72
CA ARG A 86 15.00 -10.68 -3.91
C ARG A 86 13.98 -11.80 -4.07
N GLU A 87 14.38 -13.05 -3.86
CA GLU A 87 13.47 -14.20 -3.87
C GLU A 87 12.39 -14.10 -2.78
N LYS A 88 12.77 -13.75 -1.54
CA LYS A 88 11.81 -13.57 -0.43
C LYS A 88 10.82 -12.44 -0.66
N VAL A 89 11.25 -11.35 -1.30
CA VAL A 89 10.34 -10.26 -1.69
C VAL A 89 9.35 -10.73 -2.75
N ALA A 90 9.78 -11.55 -3.72
CA ALA A 90 8.88 -12.14 -4.70
C ALA A 90 7.87 -13.10 -4.05
N GLU A 91 8.32 -13.96 -3.13
CA GLU A 91 7.45 -14.85 -2.34
C GLU A 91 6.39 -14.07 -1.55
N LEU A 92 6.78 -12.95 -0.90
CA LEU A 92 5.85 -12.07 -0.19
C LEU A 92 4.81 -11.46 -1.14
N ALA A 93 5.24 -10.97 -2.31
CA ALA A 93 4.32 -10.41 -3.31
C ALA A 93 3.29 -11.46 -3.77
N ASP A 94 3.72 -12.70 -3.99
CA ASP A 94 2.82 -13.78 -4.39
C ASP A 94 1.88 -14.21 -3.25
N ALA A 95 2.35 -14.23 -2.01
CA ALA A 95 1.50 -14.47 -0.84
C ALA A 95 0.41 -13.40 -0.71
N ALA A 96 0.77 -12.12 -0.88
CA ALA A 96 -0.16 -10.99 -0.86
C ALA A 96 -1.21 -11.09 -1.99
N LYS A 97 -0.80 -11.43 -3.23
CA LYS A 97 -1.74 -11.67 -4.34
C LYS A 97 -2.75 -12.77 -4.01
N ARG A 98 -2.29 -13.90 -3.45
CA ARG A 98 -3.16 -15.03 -3.08
C ARG A 98 -4.15 -14.65 -1.98
N ARG A 99 -3.73 -13.87 -0.99
CA ARG A 99 -4.64 -13.34 0.03
C ARG A 99 -5.68 -12.41 -0.58
N ARG A 100 -5.27 -11.46 -1.42
CA ARG A 100 -6.18 -10.51 -2.07
C ARG A 100 -7.25 -11.19 -2.92
N ALA A 101 -6.89 -12.28 -3.60
CA ALA A 101 -7.86 -13.08 -4.36
C ALA A 101 -8.98 -13.66 -3.47
N VAL A 102 -8.64 -14.16 -2.27
CA VAL A 102 -9.63 -14.69 -1.31
C VAL A 102 -10.45 -13.56 -0.68
N GLU A 103 -9.84 -12.41 -0.41
CA GLU A 103 -10.55 -11.22 0.09
C GLU A 103 -11.63 -10.76 -0.90
N MET A 104 -11.32 -10.68 -2.20
CA MET A 104 -12.31 -10.31 -3.22
C MET A 104 -13.50 -11.30 -3.27
N MET A 105 -13.26 -12.60 -3.03
CA MET A 105 -14.35 -13.58 -2.94
C MET A 105 -15.21 -13.35 -1.68
N ALA A 106 -14.58 -12.96 -0.56
CA ALA A 106 -15.29 -12.63 0.67
C ALA A 106 -16.14 -11.36 0.51
N GLU A 107 -15.59 -10.34 -0.15
CA GLU A 107 -16.27 -9.08 -0.49
C GLU A 107 -17.53 -9.36 -1.33
N ARG A 108 -17.40 -10.11 -2.44
CA ARG A 108 -18.54 -10.51 -3.29
C ARG A 108 -19.60 -11.33 -2.55
N HIS A 109 -19.17 -12.21 -1.64
CA HIS A 109 -20.10 -13.00 -0.84
C HIS A 109 -20.89 -12.11 0.13
N ALA A 110 -20.23 -11.13 0.75
CA ALA A 110 -20.89 -10.18 1.64
C ALA A 110 -21.90 -9.31 0.88
N GLU A 111 -21.56 -8.86 -0.34
CA GLU A 111 -22.49 -8.15 -1.22
C GLU A 111 -23.71 -9.01 -1.57
N THR A 112 -23.48 -10.29 -1.91
CA THR A 112 -24.57 -11.22 -2.24
C THR A 112 -25.51 -11.44 -1.05
N ILE A 113 -24.97 -11.58 0.17
CA ILE A 113 -25.78 -11.69 1.39
C ILE A 113 -26.62 -10.42 1.58
N LYS A 114 -26.01 -9.23 1.48
CA LYS A 114 -26.74 -7.97 1.61
C LYS A 114 -27.88 -7.85 0.60
N HIS A 115 -27.64 -8.22 -0.66
CA HIS A 115 -28.69 -8.21 -1.68
C HIS A 115 -29.83 -9.18 -1.37
N LEU A 116 -29.52 -10.39 -0.87
CA LEU A 116 -30.53 -11.36 -0.47
C LEU A 116 -31.34 -10.87 0.74
N ASP A 117 -30.67 -10.27 1.72
CA ASP A 117 -31.31 -9.73 2.92
C ASP A 117 -32.29 -8.61 2.54
N LEU A 118 -31.84 -7.64 1.72
CA LEU A 118 -32.69 -6.55 1.22
C LEU A 118 -33.89 -7.08 0.39
N ALA A 119 -33.66 -8.09 -0.46
CA ALA A 119 -34.75 -8.69 -1.24
C ALA A 119 -35.76 -9.41 -0.35
N THR A 120 -35.31 -10.08 0.70
CA THR A 120 -36.16 -10.75 1.68
C THR A 120 -36.97 -9.73 2.49
N GLU A 121 -36.34 -8.64 2.93
CA GLU A 121 -37.00 -7.53 3.60
C GLU A 121 -38.08 -6.89 2.72
N GLN A 122 -37.78 -6.65 1.44
CA GLN A 122 -38.74 -6.12 0.49
C GLN A 122 -39.94 -7.05 0.30
N ASN A 123 -39.69 -8.36 0.12
CA ASN A 123 -40.77 -9.35 0.01
C ASN A 123 -41.66 -9.38 1.26
N ASN A 124 -41.07 -9.31 2.45
CA ASN A 124 -41.82 -9.25 3.70
C ASN A 124 -42.70 -7.99 3.80
N LEU A 125 -42.19 -6.83 3.35
CA LEU A 125 -42.96 -5.59 3.30
C LEU A 125 -44.13 -5.70 2.32
N ASP A 126 -43.90 -6.30 1.16
CA ASP A 126 -44.93 -6.50 0.14
C ASP A 126 -46.04 -7.45 0.64
N GLU A 127 -45.68 -8.53 1.34
CA GLU A 127 -46.63 -9.45 1.98
C GLU A 127 -47.48 -8.74 3.06
N ILE A 128 -46.85 -7.92 3.91
CA ILE A 128 -47.56 -7.12 4.91
C ILE A 128 -48.50 -6.10 4.24
N ALA A 129 -48.07 -5.48 3.15
CA ALA A 129 -48.89 -4.53 2.39
C ALA A 129 -50.11 -5.23 1.75
N VAL A 130 -49.91 -6.39 1.11
CA VAL A 130 -50.99 -7.19 0.51
C VAL A 130 -51.99 -7.67 1.57
N THR A 131 -51.50 -8.21 2.68
CA THR A 131 -52.36 -8.71 3.77
C THR A 131 -53.12 -7.58 4.47
N SER A 132 -52.50 -6.42 4.69
CA SER A 132 -53.15 -5.24 5.26
C SER A 132 -54.24 -4.69 4.34
N LYS A 133 -53.96 -4.61 3.03
CA LYS A 133 -54.96 -4.21 2.02
C LYS A 133 -56.15 -5.17 2.00
N ALA A 134 -55.90 -6.48 2.01
CA ALA A 134 -56.96 -7.49 2.05
C ALA A 134 -57.82 -7.38 3.33
N ARG A 135 -57.18 -7.13 4.49
CA ARG A 135 -57.88 -6.94 5.77
C ARG A 135 -58.76 -5.68 5.76
N ASN A 136 -58.26 -4.57 5.22
CA ASN A 136 -59.02 -3.33 5.12
C ASN A 136 -60.23 -3.49 4.20
N ALA A 137 -60.05 -4.17 3.05
CA ALA A 137 -61.15 -4.51 2.15
C ALA A 137 -62.21 -5.39 2.84
N ALA A 138 -61.79 -6.41 3.60
CA ALA A 138 -62.72 -7.29 4.33
C ALA A 138 -63.49 -6.58 5.46
N ARG A 139 -62.93 -5.52 6.04
CA ARG A 139 -63.60 -4.71 7.07
C ARG A 139 -64.62 -3.72 6.50
N GLY A 140 -64.79 -3.67 5.17
CA GLY A 140 -65.66 -2.68 4.54
C GLY A 140 -65.16 -1.24 4.72
N VAL A 141 -63.88 -1.07 5.06
CA VAL A 141 -63.22 0.23 5.00
C VAL A 141 -62.98 0.50 3.53
N ASP A 142 -64.02 0.99 2.85
CA ASP A 142 -63.92 1.48 1.49
C ASP A 142 -62.87 2.59 1.48
N THR A 143 -61.67 2.24 1.01
CA THR A 143 -60.61 3.20 0.65
C THR A 143 -61.06 4.21 -0.43
N ALA A 144 -62.31 4.15 -0.88
CA ALA A 144 -62.97 5.21 -1.62
C ALA A 144 -63.03 6.54 -0.84
N GLU A 145 -63.10 6.52 0.50
CA GLU A 145 -63.08 7.77 1.30
C GLU A 145 -61.70 8.44 1.35
N GLU A 146 -60.61 7.74 1.02
CA GLU A 146 -59.27 8.36 0.91
C GLU A 146 -59.06 9.16 -0.38
N ARG A 147 -60.02 9.14 -1.32
CA ARG A 147 -60.05 10.13 -2.42
C ARG A 147 -60.54 11.52 -1.94
N GLY A 148 -61.01 11.64 -0.70
CA GLY A 148 -61.35 12.92 -0.07
C GLY A 148 -60.20 13.59 0.68
N SER A 149 -59.10 12.88 0.96
CA SER A 149 -57.98 13.41 1.76
C SER A 149 -56.83 13.93 0.88
N VAL A 150 -57.17 14.81 -0.08
CA VAL A 150 -56.18 15.50 -0.94
C VAL A 150 -55.48 16.65 -0.18
N LEU A 151 -55.74 16.83 1.11
CA LEU A 151 -55.24 17.97 1.90
C LEU A 151 -54.18 17.63 2.95
N ARG A 152 -53.73 16.38 3.09
CA ARG A 152 -52.83 16.01 4.19
C ARG A 152 -51.71 15.01 3.87
N THR A 153 -51.03 15.20 2.75
CA THR A 153 -49.56 15.03 2.69
C THR A 153 -49.07 15.82 1.48
N GLY A 154 -47.96 16.55 1.63
CA GLY A 154 -47.39 17.47 0.64
C GLY A 154 -46.93 16.80 -0.65
N ALA A 155 -47.86 16.29 -1.45
CA ALA A 155 -47.63 15.87 -2.81
C ALA A 155 -47.45 17.13 -3.65
N GLY A 156 -46.19 17.43 -3.96
CA GLY A 156 -45.77 18.54 -4.80
C GLY A 156 -46.69 18.68 -6.01
N SER A 157 -47.32 19.86 -6.06
CA SER A 157 -48.04 20.41 -7.21
C SER A 157 -47.42 19.96 -8.54
N VAL A 158 -48.24 19.76 -9.56
CA VAL A 158 -47.78 19.49 -10.94
C VAL A 158 -46.76 20.56 -11.41
N ALA A 159 -46.80 21.77 -10.85
CA ALA A 159 -45.78 22.80 -11.02
C ALA A 159 -44.39 22.39 -10.48
N ASN A 160 -44.35 21.67 -9.35
CA ASN A 160 -43.13 21.17 -8.73
C ASN A 160 -42.51 20.02 -9.55
N ARG A 161 -43.33 19.18 -10.21
CA ARG A 161 -42.86 18.14 -11.14
C ARG A 161 -42.25 18.72 -12.43
N ARG A 162 -42.83 19.79 -13.00
CA ARG A 162 -42.19 20.51 -14.11
C ARG A 162 -40.86 21.14 -13.68
N SER A 163 -40.83 21.78 -12.51
CA SER A 163 -39.59 22.35 -11.97
C SER A 163 -38.52 21.31 -11.63
N ALA A 164 -38.90 20.05 -11.38
CA ALA A 164 -37.96 18.97 -11.12
C ALA A 164 -37.39 18.41 -12.44
N ALA A 165 -38.22 18.31 -13.48
CA ALA A 165 -37.76 17.94 -14.82
C ALA A 165 -36.82 19.00 -15.41
N GLU A 166 -37.16 20.28 -15.28
CA GLU A 166 -36.30 21.40 -15.70
C GLU A 166 -34.96 21.40 -14.95
N ARG A 167 -34.98 21.14 -13.64
CA ARG A 167 -33.75 20.98 -12.84
C ARG A 167 -32.93 19.76 -13.22
N GLU A 168 -33.56 18.66 -13.63
CA GLU A 168 -32.87 17.45 -14.09
C GLU A 168 -32.22 17.68 -15.46
N ASP A 169 -32.89 18.41 -16.36
CA ASP A 169 -32.35 18.78 -17.66
C ASP A 169 -31.19 19.79 -17.53
N GLU A 170 -31.30 20.79 -16.66
CA GLU A 170 -30.19 21.70 -16.30
C GLU A 170 -29.01 20.94 -15.68
N ALA A 171 -29.28 19.94 -14.82
CA ALA A 171 -28.24 19.10 -14.23
C ALA A 171 -27.53 18.23 -15.27
N ARG A 172 -28.26 17.74 -16.29
CA ARG A 172 -27.68 16.97 -17.40
C ARG A 172 -26.85 17.87 -18.32
N GLU A 173 -27.32 19.07 -18.60
CA GLU A 173 -26.59 20.04 -19.44
C GLU A 173 -25.30 20.52 -18.74
N THR A 174 -25.37 20.82 -17.44
CA THR A 174 -24.18 21.13 -16.63
C THR A 174 -23.22 19.94 -16.55
N ALA A 175 -23.70 18.71 -16.32
CA ALA A 175 -22.84 17.52 -16.32
C ALA A 175 -22.16 17.29 -17.69
N ASN A 176 -22.88 17.48 -18.80
CA ASN A 176 -22.32 17.39 -20.14
C ASN A 176 -21.33 18.51 -20.44
N SER A 177 -21.58 19.74 -19.98
CA SER A 177 -20.65 20.87 -20.12
C SER A 177 -19.35 20.64 -19.33
N VAL A 178 -19.44 20.07 -18.13
CA VAL A 178 -18.29 19.72 -17.30
C VAL A 178 -17.51 18.55 -17.92
N ALA A 179 -18.21 17.58 -18.53
CA ALA A 179 -17.57 16.51 -19.28
C ALA A 179 -16.87 17.01 -20.54
N ALA A 180 -17.42 18.02 -21.22
CA ALA A 180 -16.81 18.65 -22.39
C ALA A 180 -15.65 19.60 -22.06
N GLN A 181 -15.67 20.21 -20.86
CA GLN A 181 -14.60 21.07 -20.36
C GLN A 181 -13.48 20.30 -19.64
N ARG A 182 -13.64 18.98 -19.44
CA ARG A 182 -12.54 18.16 -18.95
C ARG A 182 -11.44 18.17 -20.00
N PRO A 183 -10.23 18.67 -19.69
CA PRO A 183 -9.10 18.47 -20.58
C PRO A 183 -8.96 16.95 -20.76
N MET A 184 -8.86 16.49 -22.02
CA MET A 184 -8.44 15.13 -22.28
C MET A 184 -7.06 14.98 -21.68
N ILE A 185 -7.01 14.42 -20.46
CA ILE A 185 -5.76 14.05 -19.81
C ILE A 185 -5.20 12.95 -20.69
N ASP A 186 -4.24 13.31 -21.54
CA ASP A 186 -3.47 12.34 -22.28
C ASP A 186 -2.74 11.46 -21.25
N LEU A 187 -3.20 10.22 -21.14
CA LEU A 187 -2.68 9.25 -20.18
C LEU A 187 -1.19 8.95 -20.45
N ALA A 188 -0.70 9.21 -21.67
CA ALA A 188 0.72 9.14 -21.99
C ALA A 188 1.52 10.27 -21.33
N ASP A 189 0.96 11.48 -21.32
CA ASP A 189 1.59 12.67 -20.72
C ASP A 189 1.58 12.60 -19.19
N ALA A 190 0.49 12.07 -18.61
CA ALA A 190 0.41 11.78 -17.18
C ALA A 190 1.49 10.77 -16.74
N ARG A 191 1.74 9.71 -17.53
CA ARG A 191 2.82 8.76 -17.26
C ARG A 191 4.20 9.41 -17.35
N GLN A 192 4.45 10.21 -18.38
CA GLN A 192 5.72 10.95 -18.52
C GLN A 192 5.95 11.90 -17.35
N SER A 193 4.91 12.59 -16.86
CA SER A 193 5.03 13.49 -15.72
C SER A 193 5.38 12.76 -14.41
N ILE A 194 4.83 11.56 -14.21
CA ILE A 194 5.09 10.72 -13.04
C ILE A 194 6.52 10.16 -13.09
N ASP A 195 6.96 9.69 -14.26
CA ASP A 195 8.32 9.16 -14.43
C ASP A 195 9.36 10.28 -14.26
N ALA A 196 9.11 11.48 -14.82
CA ALA A 196 9.98 12.64 -14.63
C ALA A 196 10.06 13.10 -13.15
N ALA A 197 8.94 13.03 -12.42
CA ALA A 197 8.93 13.32 -10.97
C ALA A 197 9.73 12.28 -10.17
N ARG A 198 9.64 11.01 -10.57
CA ARG A 198 10.39 9.91 -9.96
C ARG A 198 11.90 10.07 -10.17
N ASP A 199 12.32 10.47 -11.36
CA ASP A 199 13.73 10.72 -11.67
C ASP A 199 14.28 11.92 -10.89
N ARG A 200 13.50 13.00 -10.73
CA ARG A 200 13.90 14.14 -9.88
C ARG A 200 14.10 13.74 -8.42
N LEU A 201 13.21 12.91 -7.87
CA LEU A 201 13.34 12.38 -6.51
C LEU A 201 14.56 11.45 -6.38
N ALA A 202 14.86 10.65 -7.39
CA ALA A 202 16.03 9.79 -7.40
C ALA A 202 17.35 10.58 -7.45
N VAL A 203 17.37 11.74 -8.13
CA VAL A 203 18.53 12.65 -8.14
C VAL A 203 18.72 13.34 -6.79
N VAL A 204 17.64 13.76 -6.12
CA VAL A 204 17.71 14.34 -4.77
C VAL A 204 18.21 13.32 -3.75
N ALA A 205 17.80 12.06 -3.85
CA ALA A 205 18.28 10.98 -2.98
C ALA A 205 19.77 10.62 -3.19
N LYS A 206 20.37 11.01 -4.31
CA LYS A 206 21.80 10.80 -4.61
C LYS A 206 22.69 11.98 -4.21
N ARG A 207 22.14 13.08 -3.69
CA ARG A 207 22.96 14.17 -3.16
C ARG A 207 23.56 13.69 -1.83
N PRO A 208 24.88 13.49 -1.73
CA PRO A 208 25.50 13.16 -0.45
C PRO A 208 25.18 14.28 0.52
N ALA A 209 24.74 13.93 1.73
CA ALA A 209 24.57 14.91 2.79
C ALA A 209 25.91 15.60 3.00
N ASP A 210 26.00 16.87 2.59
CA ASP A 210 27.15 17.70 2.90
C ASP A 210 27.36 17.62 4.41
N ARG A 211 28.58 17.22 4.76
CA ARG A 211 29.08 17.01 6.11
C ARG A 211 28.79 18.28 6.90
N ALA A 212 27.84 18.20 7.83
CA ALA A 212 27.64 19.23 8.81
C ALA A 212 28.97 19.41 9.54
N GLU A 213 29.67 20.51 9.23
CA GLU A 213 30.82 20.98 9.97
C GLU A 213 30.31 21.30 11.38
N LEU A 214 30.57 20.37 12.30
CA LEU A 214 30.55 20.64 13.72
C LEU A 214 31.75 21.56 13.97
N GLU A 215 31.48 22.87 13.95
CA GLU A 215 32.37 23.87 14.51
C GLU A 215 32.49 23.56 16.01
N ASP A 216 33.64 23.03 16.40
CA ASP A 216 34.07 22.94 17.80
C ASP A 216 34.24 24.38 18.32
N GLU A 217 33.21 24.90 18.98
CA GLU A 217 33.31 26.11 19.80
C GLU A 217 34.19 25.80 21.02
N ASP A 218 35.48 26.13 20.90
CA ASP A 218 36.41 26.30 22.00
C ASP A 218 35.86 27.36 22.97
N ALA A 219 35.21 26.90 24.04
CA ALA A 219 34.86 27.73 25.19
C ALA A 219 36.12 27.98 26.05
N ASP A 220 36.86 29.00 25.64
CA ASP A 220 37.78 29.77 26.48
C ASP A 220 36.94 30.60 27.49
N ASP A 221 36.97 30.23 28.77
CA ASP A 221 36.60 31.14 29.84
C ASP A 221 37.61 31.02 30.99
N GLY A 222 38.67 31.80 30.84
CA GLY A 222 39.53 32.17 31.94
C GLY A 222 38.91 33.28 32.79
N SER A 223 39.19 33.19 34.09
CA SER A 223 39.26 34.31 35.05
C SER A 223 37.96 34.83 35.63
N ARG A 224 37.75 34.58 36.94
CA ARG A 224 37.64 35.64 37.95
C ARG A 224 37.58 35.09 39.38
N GLU A 225 38.53 35.61 40.17
CA GLU A 225 38.56 35.87 41.62
C GLU A 225 38.51 34.70 42.63
#